data_AF-A0A318CQ44-F1
#
_entry.id   AF-A0A318CQ44-F1
#
_cell.length_a   1.000
_cell.length_b   1.000
_cell.length_c   1.000
_cell.angle_alpha   90.00
_cell.angle_beta   90.00
_cell.angle_gamma   90.00
#
_symmetry.space_group_name_H-M   'P 1'
#
loop_
_entity.id
_entity.type
_entity.pdbx_description
1 polymer ?
#
loop_
_entity_poly.entity_id
_entity_poly.type
_entity_poly.pdbx_seq_one_letter_code
_entity_poly.pdbx_strand_id
1 'polypeptide(L)'
;WPSGMIGYFPSYMLGNLYAAQMYAKARQDIPNLEKRIEKGDVLALVDWLRKNIHAVGRKHEPERLLKVATGKELDSSYFLKYVIDKYSEIYFI
;
A
#
# COMPACT_ATOMS: atom_id res chain seq x y z
N TRP A 1 3.55 0.78 25.36
CA TRP A 1 3.73 1.73 26.49
C TRP A 1 4.58 1.18 27.61
N PRO A 2 4.25 0.04 28.27
CA PRO A 2 5.12 -0.52 29.32
C PRO A 2 6.51 -0.93 28.81
N SER A 3 6.62 -1.38 27.55
CA SER A 3 7.90 -1.72 26.90
C SER A 3 8.65 -0.50 26.33
N GLY A 4 8.30 0.73 26.70
CA GLY A 4 9.01 1.94 26.26
C GLY A 4 8.82 2.36 24.79
N MET A 5 7.98 1.68 24.02
CA MET A 5 7.70 1.98 22.61
C MET A 5 6.81 3.23 22.41
N ILE A 6 7.29 4.38 22.87
CA ILE A 6 6.63 5.68 22.66
C ILE A 6 6.85 6.10 21.19
N GLY A 7 5.79 6.59 20.52
CA GLY A 7 5.83 6.96 19.10
C GLY A 7 5.68 5.79 18.10
N TYR A 8 5.55 4.55 18.58
CA TYR A 8 5.37 3.39 17.70
C TYR A 8 3.97 3.30 17.10
N PHE A 9 2.93 3.65 17.87
CA PHE A 9 1.54 3.47 17.46
C PHE A 9 1.14 4.16 16.14
N PRO A 10 1.57 5.40 15.84
CA PRO A 10 1.31 6.02 14.54
C PRO A 10 1.79 5.21 13.33
N SER A 11 2.79 4.32 13.49
CA SER A 11 3.28 3.47 12.40
C SER A 11 2.22 2.52 11.83
N TYR A 12 1.23 2.10 12.65
CA TYR A 12 0.13 1.26 12.17
C TYR A 12 -0.73 1.99 11.15
N MET A 13 -1.09 3.25 11.44
CA MET A 13 -1.87 4.06 10.50
C MET A 13 -1.04 4.38 9.24
N LEU A 14 0.25 4.70 9.40
CA LEU A 14 1.15 4.89 8.26
C LEU A 14 1.18 3.64 7.37
N GLY A 15 1.22 2.44 7.96
CA GLY A 15 1.12 1.17 7.23
C GLY A 15 -0.13 1.07 6.36
N ASN A 16 -1.30 1.46 6.87
CA ASN A 16 -2.54 1.50 6.10
C ASN A 16 -2.48 2.48 4.93
N LEU A 17 -1.93 3.68 5.16
CA LEU A 17 -1.77 4.70 4.12
C LEU A 17 -0.82 4.23 3.01
N TYR A 18 0.34 3.69 3.39
CA TYR A 18 1.32 3.14 2.47
C TYR A 18 0.72 1.98 1.66
N ALA A 19 0.02 1.05 2.30
CA ALA A 19 -0.58 -0.10 1.62
C ALA A 19 -1.58 0.34 0.54
N ALA A 20 -2.47 1.29 0.84
CA ALA A 20 -3.45 1.77 -0.11
C ALA A 20 -2.78 2.44 -1.33
N GLN A 21 -1.78 3.30 -1.10
CA GLN A 21 -1.07 3.98 -2.18
C GLN A 21 -0.20 3.02 -3.02
N MET A 22 0.51 2.09 -2.38
CA MET A 22 1.29 1.05 -3.09
C MET A 22 0.37 0.16 -3.93
N TYR A 23 -0.77 -0.26 -3.38
CA TYR A 23 -1.74 -1.07 -4.11
C TYR A 23 -2.34 -0.31 -5.30
N ALA A 24 -2.70 0.97 -5.11
CA ALA A 24 -3.20 1.80 -6.20
C ALA A 24 -2.19 1.93 -7.35
N LYS A 25 -0.89 2.02 -7.05
CA LYS A 25 0.16 1.98 -8.09
C LYS A 25 0.30 0.60 -8.72
N ALA A 26 0.32 -0.46 -7.92
CA ALA A 26 0.42 -1.83 -8.42
C ALA A 26 -0.73 -2.18 -9.38
N ARG A 27 -1.96 -1.72 -9.10
CA ARG A 27 -3.13 -1.85 -10.00
C ARG A 27 -2.92 -1.19 -11.36
N GLN A 28 -2.19 -0.07 -11.41
CA GLN A 28 -1.88 0.62 -12.67
C GLN A 28 -0.78 -0.11 -13.45
N ASP A 29 0.22 -0.64 -12.74
CA ASP A 29 1.39 -1.26 -13.34
C ASP A 29 1.16 -2.72 -13.76
N ILE A 30 0.20 -3.40 -13.14
CA ILE A 30 -0.12 -4.82 -13.37
C ILE A 30 -1.48 -4.93 -14.06
N PRO A 31 -1.54 -5.24 -15.36
CA PRO A 31 -2.80 -5.43 -16.07
C PRO A 31 -3.66 -6.52 -15.44
N ASN A 32 -4.96 -6.26 -15.29
CA ASN A 32 -5.96 -7.19 -14.74
C ASN A 32 -5.61 -7.74 -13.35
N LEU A 33 -4.93 -6.96 -12.51
CA LEU A 33 -4.47 -7.39 -11.19
C LEU A 33 -5.57 -8.05 -10.35
N GLU A 34 -6.76 -7.45 -10.29
CA GLU A 34 -7.88 -7.94 -9.49
C GLU A 34 -8.39 -9.29 -9.99
N LYS A 35 -8.57 -9.43 -11.32
CA LYS A 35 -9.00 -10.69 -11.94
C LYS A 35 -7.99 -11.82 -11.72
N ARG A 36 -6.70 -11.50 -11.58
CA ARG A 36 -5.66 -12.48 -11.25
C ARG A 36 -5.77 -12.93 -9.80
N ILE A 37 -5.94 -11.97 -8.89
CA ILE A 37 -6.17 -12.24 -7.45
C ILE A 37 -7.42 -13.10 -7.26
N GLU A 38 -8.52 -12.80 -7.95
CA GLU A 38 -9.76 -13.59 -7.93
C GLU A 38 -9.54 -15.06 -8.32
N LYS A 39 -8.56 -15.32 -9.20
CA LYS A 39 -8.18 -16.66 -9.65
C LYS A 39 -7.10 -17.31 -8.76
N GLY A 40 -6.71 -16.66 -7.67
CA GLY A 40 -5.64 -17.10 -6.77
C GLY A 40 -4.22 -16.80 -7.25
N ASP A 41 -4.05 -16.12 -8.38
CA ASP A 41 -2.73 -15.68 -8.87
C ASP A 41 -2.35 -14.34 -8.23
N VAL A 42 -1.60 -14.43 -7.13
CA VAL A 42 -1.05 -13.28 -6.40
C VAL A 42 0.40 -12.99 -6.74
N LEU A 43 1.05 -13.82 -7.57
CA LEU A 43 2.50 -13.78 -7.77
C LEU A 43 2.97 -12.47 -8.39
N ALA A 44 2.21 -11.90 -9.33
CA ALA A 44 2.60 -10.61 -9.89
C ALA A 44 2.58 -9.46 -8.90
N LEU A 45 1.65 -9.46 -7.93
CA LEU A 45 1.65 -8.46 -6.88
C LEU A 45 2.86 -8.64 -5.97
N VAL A 46 3.15 -9.89 -5.58
CA VAL A 46 4.32 -10.22 -4.77
C VAL A 46 5.62 -9.81 -5.48
N ASP A 47 5.74 -10.08 -6.77
CA ASP A 47 6.93 -9.73 -7.55
C ASP A 47 7.07 -8.21 -7.75
N TRP A 48 5.96 -7.50 -7.94
CA TRP A 48 5.96 -6.04 -7.94
C TRP A 48 6.43 -5.48 -6.60
N LEU A 49 5.95 -6.01 -5.47
CA LEU A 49 6.40 -5.60 -4.14
C LEU A 49 7.87 -5.95 -3.90
N ARG A 50 8.32 -7.14 -4.33
CA ARG A 50 9.73 -7.55 -4.24
C ARG A 50 10.64 -6.57 -4.97
N LYS A 51 10.31 -6.23 -6.21
CA LYS A 51 11.12 -5.34 -7.04
C LYS A 51 11.13 -3.91 -6.51
N ASN A 52 9.96 -3.36 -6.17
CA ASN A 52 9.82 -1.93 -5.92
C ASN A 52 9.98 -1.55 -4.44
N ILE A 53 9.73 -2.48 -3.51
CA ILE A 53 9.76 -2.24 -2.06
C ILE A 53 10.82 -3.10 -1.37
N HIS A 54 10.66 -4.43 -1.40
CA HIS A 54 11.46 -5.32 -0.54
C HIS A 54 12.95 -5.32 -0.92
N ALA A 55 13.29 -5.35 -2.21
CA ALA A 55 14.68 -5.39 -2.68
C ALA A 55 15.44 -4.09 -2.38
N VAL A 56 14.75 -2.97 -2.16
CA VAL A 56 15.39 -1.70 -1.81
C VAL A 56 15.86 -1.71 -0.36
N GLY A 57 15.16 -2.43 0.52
CA GLY A 57 15.48 -2.51 1.94
C GLY A 57 15.59 -1.12 2.58
N ARG A 58 16.64 -0.91 3.38
CA ARG A 58 16.91 0.38 4.05
C ARG A 58 17.77 1.35 3.22
N LYS A 59 17.91 1.14 1.90
CA LYS A 59 18.67 2.04 1.02
C LYS A 59 18.03 3.44 0.91
N HIS A 60 16.73 3.53 1.15
CA HIS A 60 15.97 4.78 1.11
C HIS A 60 15.16 4.96 2.39
N GLU A 61 15.04 6.20 2.82
CA GLU A 61 14.06 6.60 3.83
C GLU A 61 12.63 6.31 3.32
N PRO A 62 11.66 6.02 4.20
CA PRO A 62 10.32 5.58 3.79
C PRO A 62 9.62 6.50 2.78
N GLU A 63 9.68 7.82 2.99
CA GLU A 63 9.07 8.81 2.09
C GLU A 63 9.68 8.75 0.69
N ARG A 64 11.01 8.63 0.62
CA ARG A 64 11.73 8.50 -0.66
C ARG A 64 11.45 7.16 -1.31
N LEU A 65 11.41 6.07 -0.54
CA LEU A 65 11.06 4.74 -1.05
C LEU A 65 9.67 4.75 -1.69
N LEU A 66 8.68 5.30 -0.99
CA LEU A 66 7.32 5.41 -1.51
C LEU A 66 7.28 6.26 -2.79
N LYS A 67 7.97 7.41 -2.81
CA LYS A 67 8.03 8.30 -3.97
C LYS A 67 8.68 7.64 -5.18
N VAL A 68 9.75 6.87 -4.98
CA VAL A 68 10.41 6.10 -6.05
C VAL A 68 9.49 4.99 -6.57
N ALA A 69 8.82 4.25 -5.67
CA ALA A 69 7.97 3.13 -6.05
C ALA A 69 6.64 3.56 -6.70
N THR A 70 6.08 4.70 -6.27
CA THR A 70 4.72 5.14 -6.69
C THR A 70 4.71 6.39 -7.56
N GLY A 71 5.82 7.10 -7.66
CA GLY A 71 5.93 8.38 -8.36
C GLY A 71 5.37 9.58 -7.58
N LYS A 72 4.83 9.38 -6.38
CA LYS A 72 4.19 10.42 -5.56
C LYS A 72 4.59 10.32 -4.09
N GLU A 73 4.55 11.46 -3.41
CA GLU A 73 4.67 11.52 -1.94
C GLU A 73 3.46 10.84 -1.28
N LEU A 74 3.53 10.63 0.04
CA LEU A 74 2.45 10.01 0.79
C LEU A 74 1.18 10.87 0.68
N ASP A 75 0.10 10.25 0.23
CA ASP A 75 -1.19 10.89 0.01
C ASP A 75 -2.31 10.04 0.62
N SER A 76 -2.99 10.62 1.62
CA SER A 76 -4.05 9.92 2.35
C SER A 76 -5.31 9.68 1.52
N SER A 77 -5.46 10.37 0.38
CA SER A 77 -6.62 10.21 -0.50
C SER A 77 -6.75 8.80 -1.06
N TYR A 78 -5.64 8.08 -1.26
CA TYR A 78 -5.67 6.67 -1.69
C TYR A 78 -6.36 5.77 -0.65
N PHE A 79 -6.03 5.97 0.63
CA PHE A 79 -6.64 5.21 1.71
C PHE A 79 -8.11 5.60 1.91
N LEU A 80 -8.41 6.91 1.92
CA LEU A 80 -9.79 7.39 2.04
C LEU A 80 -10.65 6.84 0.91
N LYS A 81 -10.16 6.89 -0.33
CA LYS A 81 -10.85 6.33 -1.49
C LYS A 81 -11.11 4.82 -1.31
N TYR A 82 -10.09 4.05 -0.93
CA TYR A 82 -10.26 2.60 -0.69
C TYR A 82 -11.34 2.31 0.36
N VAL A 83 -11.31 3.01 1.50
CA VAL A 83 -12.28 2.81 2.58
C VAL A 83 -13.68 3.23 2.11
N ILE A 84 -13.82 4.44 1.56
CA ILE A 84 -15.12 4.95 1.11
C ILE A 84 -15.71 4.01 0.05
N ASP A 85 -14.97 3.72 -1.02
CA ASP A 85 -15.45 2.85 -2.10
C ASP A 85 -15.92 1.49 -1.55
N LYS A 86 -15.08 0.84 -0.72
CA LYS A 86 -15.37 -0.50 -0.18
C LYS A 86 -16.59 -0.50 0.74
N TYR A 87 -16.65 0.46 1.67
CA TYR A 87 -17.69 0.46 2.70
C TYR A 87 -19.02 1.03 2.18
N SER A 88 -18.99 1.96 1.21
CA SER A 88 -20.19 2.38 0.47
C SER A 88 -20.80 1.24 -0.33
N GLU A 89 -19.98 0.39 -0.97
CA GLU A 89 -20.48 -0.78 -1.70
C GLU A 89 -21.11 -1.83 -0.77
N ILE A 90 -20.47 -2.13 0.37
CA ILE A 90 -20.96 -3.15 1.31
C ILE A 90 -22.22 -2.70 2.06
N TYR A 91 -22.27 -1.43 2.47
CA TYR A 91 -23.33 -0.92 3.35
C TYR A 91 -24.35 -0.01 2.65
N PHE A 92 -24.19 0.21 1.34
CA PHE A 92 -25.07 1.05 0.52
C PHE A 92 -25.22 2.49 1.07
N ILE A 93 -24.12 3.05 1.60
CA ILE A 93 -24.02 4.43 2.10
C ILE A 93 -23.35 5.36 1.09
#